data_AF-A0A6B2SSN6-F1
#
_entry.id   AF-A0A6B2SSN6-F1
#
_cell.length_a   1.000
_cell.length_b   1.000
_cell.length_c   1.000
_cell.angle_alpha   90.00
_cell.angle_beta   90.00
_cell.angle_gamma   90.00
#
_symmetry.space_group_name_H-M   'P 1'
#
loop_
_entity.id
_entity.type
_entity.pdbx_description
1 polymer ?
#
loop_
_entity_poly.entity_id
_entity_poly.type
_entity_poly.pdbx_seq_one_letter_code
_entity_poly.pdbx_strand_id
1 'polypeptide(L)'
;LCVESAGPWLASLPDAAWEMVPPVRRAAAALDWHPEHGDRCNHLVFTSPGLDRDGLEQVLESCLLTDEEYAAGRDAWKHLPPAFDTLLEV
;
A
#
# COMPACT_ATOMS: atom_id res chain seq x y z
N LEU A 1 7.13 1.50 16.09
CA LEU A 1 6.37 1.46 14.82
C LEU A 1 5.53 2.74 14.75
N CYS A 2 5.70 3.57 13.72
CA CYS A 2 4.79 4.68 13.44
C CYS A 2 4.01 4.32 12.18
N VAL A 3 2.69 4.49 12.20
CA VAL A 3 1.83 4.34 11.03
C VAL A 3 1.08 5.64 10.87
N GLU A 4 1.30 6.31 9.74
CA GLU A 4 0.69 7.60 9.45
C GLU A 4 -0.16 7.48 8.19
N SER A 5 -1.40 7.99 8.27
CA SER A 5 -2.23 8.12 7.08
C SER A 5 -1.73 9.29 6.26
N ALA A 6 -1.37 9.04 5.01
CA ALA A 6 -1.07 10.08 4.05
C ALA A 6 -2.34 10.80 3.56
N GLY A 7 -3.55 10.47 4.04
CA GLY A 7 -4.83 10.96 3.52
C GLY A 7 -5.38 10.08 2.39
N PRO A 8 -6.50 10.44 1.76
CA PRO A 8 -7.13 9.62 0.73
C PRO A 8 -6.27 9.54 -0.55
N TRP A 9 -6.38 8.40 -1.23
CA TRP A 9 -5.84 8.23 -2.59
C TRP A 9 -6.54 9.17 -3.56
N LEU A 10 -5.78 9.95 -4.33
CA LEU A 10 -6.32 10.80 -5.40
C LEU A 10 -7.15 9.99 -6.39
N ALA A 11 -6.72 8.76 -6.69
CA ALA A 11 -7.42 7.85 -7.58
C ALA A 11 -8.78 7.36 -7.04
N SER A 12 -9.13 7.68 -5.79
CA SER A 12 -10.44 7.42 -5.18
C SER A 12 -11.28 8.69 -4.99
N LEU A 13 -10.75 9.87 -5.33
CA LEU A 13 -11.43 11.15 -5.17
C LEU A 13 -12.17 11.56 -6.45
N PRO A 14 -13.33 12.21 -6.36
CA PRO A 14 -13.96 12.84 -7.52
C PRO A 14 -13.14 14.04 -8.00
N ASP A 15 -13.20 14.35 -9.30
CA ASP A 15 -12.40 15.42 -9.92
C ASP A 15 -12.50 16.76 -9.19
N ALA A 16 -13.69 17.14 -8.71
CA ALA A 16 -13.89 18.40 -7.98
C ALA A 16 -13.06 18.49 -6.69
N ALA A 17 -12.72 17.35 -6.06
CA ALA A 17 -11.88 17.32 -4.87
C ALA A 17 -10.39 17.44 -5.19
N TRP A 18 -9.95 17.23 -6.44
CA TRP A 18 -8.54 17.35 -6.83
C TRP A 18 -8.03 18.79 -6.74
N GLU A 19 -8.86 19.78 -7.10
CA GLU A 19 -8.54 21.20 -6.99
C GLU A 19 -8.22 21.64 -5.56
N MET A 20 -8.83 20.96 -4.57
CA MET A 20 -8.63 21.22 -3.15
C MET A 20 -7.36 20.57 -2.59
N VAL A 21 -6.70 19.70 -3.36
CA VAL A 21 -5.48 19.02 -2.93
C VAL A 21 -4.26 19.92 -3.19
N PRO A 22 -3.37 20.11 -2.19
CA PRO A 22 -2.16 20.90 -2.36
C PRO A 22 -1.39 20.50 -3.62
N PRO A 23 -0.93 21.46 -4.46
CA PRO A 23 -0.26 21.16 -5.72
C PRO A 23 0.93 20.20 -5.58
N VAL A 24 1.69 20.32 -4.49
CA VAL A 24 2.83 19.44 -4.18
C VAL A 24 2.41 17.97 -4.03
N ARG A 25 1.25 17.70 -3.45
CA ARG A 25 0.73 16.34 -3.28
C ARG A 25 0.23 15.77 -4.61
N ARG A 26 -0.42 16.59 -5.43
CA ARG A 26 -0.81 16.18 -6.79
C ARG A 26 0.41 15.85 -7.65
N ALA A 27 1.46 16.66 -7.56
CA ALA A 27 2.71 16.41 -8.26
C ALA A 27 3.39 15.12 -7.77
N ALA A 28 3.46 14.90 -6.45
CA ALA A 28 4.04 13.68 -5.88
C ALA A 28 3.27 12.42 -6.35
N ALA A 29 1.94 12.44 -6.28
CA ALA A 29 1.10 11.35 -6.77
C ALA A 29 1.27 11.08 -8.28
N ALA A 30 1.50 12.13 -9.07
CA ALA A 30 1.68 12.01 -10.52
C ALA A 30 3.02 11.37 -10.93
N LEU A 31 4.06 11.43 -10.08
CA LEU A 31 5.38 10.85 -10.37
C LEU A 31 5.33 9.33 -10.45
N ASP A 32 4.60 8.71 -9.51
CA ASP A 32 4.50 7.25 -9.38
C ASP A 32 3.10 6.73 -9.76
N TRP A 33 2.39 7.46 -10.63
CA TRP A 33 1.01 7.13 -10.99
C TRP A 33 0.95 5.83 -11.80
N HIS A 34 0.31 4.80 -11.25
CA HIS A 34 0.07 3.55 -11.96
C HIS A 34 -1.16 3.69 -12.90
N PRO A 35 -1.10 3.21 -14.16
CA PRO A 35 -2.24 3.30 -15.08
C PRO A 35 -3.52 2.63 -14.55
N GLU A 36 -3.39 1.55 -13.78
CA GLU A 36 -4.54 0.80 -13.24
C GLU A 36 -4.88 1.15 -11.80
N HIS A 37 -3.92 1.65 -11.01
CA HIS A 37 -4.08 1.80 -9.56
C HIS A 37 -3.96 3.25 -9.09
N GLY A 38 -3.56 4.16 -9.97
CA GLY A 38 -3.27 5.55 -9.67
C GLY A 38 -2.18 5.69 -8.62
N ASP A 39 -2.42 6.52 -7.61
CA ASP A 39 -1.46 6.85 -6.54
C ASP A 39 -1.48 5.87 -5.35
N ARG A 40 -2.18 4.73 -5.47
CA ARG A 40 -2.29 3.74 -4.39
C ARG A 40 -0.95 3.04 -4.17
N CYS A 41 -0.19 3.49 -3.17
CA CYS A 41 1.11 2.93 -2.80
C CYS A 41 1.33 2.95 -1.29
N ASN A 42 2.02 1.94 -0.76
CA ASN A 42 2.45 1.94 0.63
C ASN A 42 3.96 2.21 0.68
N HIS A 43 4.38 3.15 1.52
CA HIS A 43 5.79 3.40 1.79
C HIS A 43 6.16 2.84 3.16
N LEU A 44 7.02 1.83 3.16
CA LEU A 44 7.53 1.20 4.38
C LEU A 44 8.99 1.60 4.57
N VAL A 45 9.34 2.09 5.76
CA VAL A 45 10.71 2.51 6.10
C VAL A 45 11.20 1.73 7.31
N PHE A 46 12.33 1.05 7.14
CA PHE A 46 12.99 0.25 8.18
C PHE A 46 14.36 0.84 8.48
N THR A 47 14.63 1.13 9.76
CA THR A 47 15.90 1.74 10.19
C THR A 47 16.50 0.89 11.32
N SER A 48 17.61 0.22 11.06
CA SER A 48 18.33 -0.57 12.05
C SER A 48 19.81 -0.75 11.68
N PRO A 49 20.75 -0.75 12.65
CA PRO A 49 22.11 -1.24 12.42
C PRO A 49 22.09 -2.73 12.04
N GLY A 50 22.82 -3.11 10.99
CA GLY A 50 22.89 -4.51 10.54
C GLY A 50 21.56 -5.09 10.08
N LEU A 51 20.66 -4.26 9.52
CA LEU A 51 19.39 -4.72 8.95
C LEU A 51 19.65 -5.82 7.91
N ASP A 52 19.05 -6.99 8.13
CA ASP A 52 18.99 -8.06 7.14
C ASP A 52 18.01 -7.67 6.03
N ARG A 53 18.55 -7.05 4.98
CA ARG A 53 17.78 -6.58 3.82
C ARG A 53 17.15 -7.74 3.06
N ASP A 54 17.91 -8.80 2.82
CA ASP A 54 17.47 -9.92 2.00
C ASP A 54 16.34 -10.69 2.69
N GLY A 55 16.48 -10.93 4.00
CA GLY A 55 15.41 -11.52 4.81
C GLY A 55 14.16 -10.65 4.85
N LEU A 56 14.31 -9.32 4.95
CA LEU A 56 13.18 -8.39 4.92
C LEU A 56 12.46 -8.41 3.56
N GLU A 57 13.19 -8.38 2.45
CA GLU A 57 12.63 -8.47 1.10
C GLU A 57 11.90 -9.79 0.91
N GLN A 58 12.47 -10.91 1.35
CA GLN A 58 11.82 -12.22 1.27
C GLN A 58 10.52 -12.30 2.07
N VAL A 59 10.48 -11.71 3.27
CA VAL A 59 9.25 -11.64 4.08
C VAL A 59 8.20 -10.77 3.41
N LEU A 60 8.57 -9.58 2.91
CA LEU A 60 7.62 -8.69 2.24
C LEU A 60 7.07 -9.31 0.95
N GLU A 61 7.90 -10.00 0.17
CA GLU A 61 7.48 -10.73 -1.03
C GLU A 61 6.46 -11.82 -0.67
N SER A 62 6.66 -12.52 0.45
CA SER A 62 5.72 -13.56 0.92
C SER A 62 4.35 -13.01 1.34
N CYS A 63 4.22 -11.69 1.52
CA CYS A 63 2.95 -11.03 1.83
C CYS A 63 2.18 -10.59 0.57
N LEU A 64 2.78 -10.70 -0.61
CA LEU A 64 2.10 -10.34 -1.86
C LEU A 64 1.07 -11.41 -2.24
N LEU A 65 0.00 -10.96 -2.88
CA LEU A 65 -0.92 -11.88 -3.55
C LEU A 65 -0.19 -12.56 -4.70
N THR A 66 -0.44 -13.85 -4.88
CA THR A 66 -0.08 -14.56 -6.11
C THR A 66 -0.89 -14.04 -7.30
N ASP A 67 -0.44 -14.33 -8.52
CA ASP A 67 -1.15 -13.92 -9.74
C ASP A 67 -2.61 -14.44 -9.77
N GLU A 68 -2.84 -15.67 -9.28
CA GLU A 68 -4.16 -16.27 -9.20
C GLU A 68 -5.06 -15.53 -8.20
N GLU A 69 -4.54 -15.23 -7.00
CA GLU A 69 -5.28 -14.48 -6.00
C GLU A 69 -5.56 -13.06 -6.47
N TYR A 70 -4.59 -12.40 -7.11
CA TYR A 70 -4.77 -11.06 -7.67
C TYR A 70 -5.88 -11.05 -8.74
N ALA A 71 -5.88 -12.04 -9.65
CA ALA A 71 -6.90 -12.19 -10.68
C ALA A 71 -8.31 -12.48 -10.12
N ALA A 72 -8.42 -13.15 -8.97
CA ALA A 72 -9.69 -13.40 -8.30
C ALA A 72 -10.39 -12.12 -7.79
N GLY A 73 -9.61 -11.05 -7.60
CA GLY A 73 -10.11 -9.70 -7.34
C GLY A 73 -10.70 -9.46 -5.94
N ARG A 74 -11.07 -8.20 -5.70
CA ARG A 74 -11.39 -7.66 -4.36
C ARG A 74 -12.49 -8.40 -3.59
N ASP A 75 -13.46 -8.98 -4.28
CA ASP A 75 -14.53 -9.73 -3.61
C ASP A 75 -14.01 -11.06 -3.06
N ALA A 76 -13.12 -11.75 -3.78
CA ALA A 76 -12.45 -12.94 -3.27
C ALA A 76 -11.48 -12.59 -2.13
N TRP A 77 -10.77 -11.46 -2.23
CA TRP A 77 -9.79 -11.04 -1.21
C TRP A 77 -10.39 -10.87 0.19
N LYS A 78 -11.68 -10.49 0.29
CA LYS A 78 -12.40 -10.37 1.58
C LYS A 78 -12.50 -11.70 2.34
N HIS A 79 -12.28 -12.82 1.65
CA HIS A 79 -12.33 -14.16 2.21
C HIS A 79 -10.94 -14.75 2.47
N LEU A 80 -9.86 -14.03 2.16
CA LEU A 80 -8.51 -14.46 2.50
C LEU A 80 -8.32 -14.42 4.02
N PRO A 81 -7.51 -15.34 4.59
CA PRO A 81 -7.22 -15.33 6.02
C PRO A 81 -6.64 -13.98 6.44
N PRO A 82 -7.09 -13.40 7.56
CA PRO A 82 -6.54 -12.16 8.07
C PRO A 82 -5.09 -12.40 8.52
N ALA A 83 -4.14 -11.81 7.78
CA ALA A 83 -2.71 -12.07 7.94
C ALA A 83 -2.13 -11.65 9.31
N PHE A 84 -2.81 -10.75 10.03
CA PHE A 84 -2.30 -10.17 11.27
C PHE A 84 -3.07 -10.60 12.53
N ASP A 85 -4.16 -11.36 12.42
CA ASP A 85 -4.98 -11.69 13.59
C ASP A 85 -4.17 -12.45 14.64
N THR A 86 -3.30 -13.36 14.22
CA THR A 86 -2.41 -14.13 15.11
C THR A 86 -1.31 -13.27 15.77
N LEU A 87 -1.04 -12.08 15.24
CA LEU A 87 -0.03 -11.14 15.75
C LEU A 87 -0.64 -10.07 16.67
N LEU A 88 -1.97 -9.93 16.68
CA LEU A 88 -2.71 -8.94 17.45
C LEU A 88 -3.37 -9.49 18.73
N GLU A 89 -3.32 -10.81 18.96
CA GLU A 89 -3.81 -11.48 20.19
C GLU A 89 -2.79 -11.47 21.36
N VAL A 90 -2.00 -10.40 21.50
CA VAL A 90 -1.06 -10.22 22.65
C VAL A 90 -1.64 -9.30 23.71
#